data_AF-A0A2P2GR03-F1
#
_entry.id   AF-A0A2P2GR03-F1
#
_cell.length_a   1.000
_cell.length_b   1.000
_cell.length_c   1.000
_cell.angle_alpha   90.00
_cell.angle_beta   90.00
_cell.angle_gamma   90.00
#
_symmetry.space_group_name_H-M   'P 1'
#
loop_
_entity.id
_entity.type
_entity.pdbx_description
1 polymer ?
#
loop_
_entity_poly.entity_id
_entity_poly.type
_entity_poly.pdbx_seq_one_letter_code
_entity_poly.pdbx_strand_id
1 'polypeptide(L)'
;MRFRPNRNGINSLMKSDEAGAEVRRIAERMKAAAESTTGGDFRTDSALGAHRWRAAVIGDYAKHGDSEGTRRALLRGLDGAE
;
A
#
# COMPACT_ATOMS: atom_id res chain seq x y z
N MET A 1 -27.83 -23.81 3.66
CA MET A 1 -27.80 -22.46 4.27
C MET A 1 -26.97 -21.55 3.38
N ARG A 2 -27.50 -20.41 2.92
CA ARG A 2 -26.79 -19.51 1.98
C ARG A 2 -26.08 -18.41 2.78
N PHE A 3 -24.76 -18.34 2.67
CA PHE A 3 -23.95 -17.30 3.32
C PHE A 3 -24.41 -15.91 2.87
N ARG A 4 -24.58 -15.01 3.84
CA ARG A 4 -24.86 -13.58 3.61
C ARG A 4 -23.82 -12.75 4.36
N PRO A 5 -22.88 -12.10 3.65
CA PRO A 5 -21.88 -11.27 4.31
C PRO A 5 -22.51 -10.02 4.92
N ASN A 6 -22.01 -9.62 6.09
CA ASN A 6 -22.38 -8.36 6.75
C ASN A 6 -21.75 -7.17 6.02
N ARG A 7 -22.38 -6.76 4.90
CA ARG A 7 -21.88 -5.67 4.05
C ARG A 7 -21.75 -4.34 4.78
N ASN A 8 -22.66 -4.04 5.72
CA ASN A 8 -22.65 -2.80 6.47
C ASN A 8 -21.47 -2.76 7.46
N GLY A 9 -21.26 -3.85 8.21
CA GLY A 9 -20.11 -3.98 9.11
C GLY A 9 -18.77 -3.88 8.37
N ILE A 10 -18.66 -4.58 7.23
CA ILE A 10 -17.45 -4.52 6.39
C ILE A 10 -17.20 -3.09 5.88
N ASN A 11 -18.23 -2.40 5.39
CA ASN A 11 -18.09 -1.01 4.92
C ASN A 11 -17.73 -0.03 6.04
N SER A 12 -18.24 -0.23 7.26
CA SER A 12 -17.91 0.58 8.42
C SER A 12 -16.45 0.39 8.82
N LEU A 13 -15.99 -0.87 8.87
CA LEU A 13 -14.60 -1.22 9.17
C LEU A 13 -13.63 -0.59 8.16
N MET A 14 -13.92 -0.68 6.86
CA MET A 14 -13.06 -0.10 5.80
C MET A 14 -12.96 1.44 5.83
N LYS A 15 -13.68 2.10 6.73
CA LYS A 15 -13.68 3.56 6.93
C LYS A 15 -13.27 3.95 8.36
N SER A 16 -12.94 3.01 9.24
CA SER A 16 -12.51 3.32 10.61
C SER A 16 -11.11 3.90 10.62
N ASP A 17 -10.81 4.81 11.54
CA ASP A 17 -9.47 5.41 11.66
C ASP A 17 -8.38 4.36 11.89
N GLU A 18 -8.70 3.27 12.60
CA GLU A 18 -7.80 2.13 12.79
C GLU A 18 -7.42 1.46 11.46
N ALA A 19 -8.39 1.22 10.58
CA ALA A 19 -8.11 0.69 9.23
C ALA A 19 -7.29 1.69 8.40
N GLY A 20 -7.54 2.99 8.57
CA GLY A 20 -6.75 4.05 7.92
C GLY A 20 -5.29 4.06 8.38
N ALA A 21 -5.06 3.97 9.69
CA ALA A 21 -3.73 3.87 10.27
C ALA A 21 -2.99 2.63 9.77
N GLU A 22 -3.69 1.49 9.68
CA GLU A 22 -3.11 0.24 9.21
C GLU A 22 -2.75 0.28 7.72
N VAL A 23 -3.64 0.82 6.88
CA VAL A 23 -3.36 1.04 5.44
C VAL A 23 -2.13 1.93 5.25
N ARG A 24 -2.02 3.02 6.03
CA ARG A 24 -0.84 3.89 5.99
C ARG A 24 0.42 3.14 6.43
N ARG A 25 0.35 2.39 7.53
CA ARG A 25 1.48 1.61 8.07
C ARG A 25 2.01 0.60 7.05
N ILE A 26 1.13 -0.10 6.36
CA ILE A 26 1.50 -1.06 5.31
C ILE A 26 2.15 -0.35 4.13
N ALA A 27 1.60 0.78 3.66
CA ALA A 27 2.18 1.54 2.56
C ALA A 27 3.59 2.06 2.88
N GLU A 28 3.83 2.58 4.08
CA GLU A 28 5.17 2.99 4.52
C GLU A 28 6.14 1.81 4.61
N ARG A 29 5.69 0.64 5.08
CA ARG A 29 6.51 -0.58 5.10
C ARG A 29 6.88 -1.03 3.68
N MET A 30 5.92 -1.01 2.75
CA MET A 30 6.15 -1.34 1.35
C MET A 30 7.15 -0.38 0.70
N LYS A 31 7.01 0.93 0.95
CA LYS A 31 7.96 1.95 0.52
C LYS A 31 9.37 1.63 1.00
N ALA A 32 9.55 1.45 2.30
CA ALA A 32 10.87 1.17 2.88
C ALA A 32 11.51 -0.10 2.30
N ALA A 33 10.73 -1.15 2.04
CA ALA A 33 11.21 -2.38 1.41
C ALA A 33 11.63 -2.21 -0.06
N ALA A 34 10.89 -1.39 -0.82
CA ALA A 34 11.24 -1.08 -2.20
C ALA A 34 12.52 -0.23 -2.28
N GLU A 35 12.64 0.76 -1.38
CA GLU A 35 13.82 1.60 -1.22
C GLU A 35 15.05 0.78 -0.82
N SER A 36 14.93 -0.14 0.14
CA SER A 36 16.06 -0.98 0.57
C SER A 36 16.57 -1.91 -0.53
N THR A 37 15.71 -2.31 -1.47
CA THR A 37 16.07 -3.19 -2.59
C THR A 37 16.86 -2.46 -3.68
N THR A 38 16.51 -1.20 -3.93
CA THR A 38 16.99 -0.45 -5.09
C THR A 38 17.92 0.70 -4.74
N GLY A 39 17.88 1.20 -3.51
CA GLY A 39 18.43 2.50 -3.14
C GLY A 39 17.69 3.67 -3.79
N GLY A 40 16.48 3.43 -4.32
CA GLY A 40 15.68 4.41 -5.05
C GLY A 40 14.85 5.33 -4.15
N ASP A 41 14.10 6.25 -4.77
CA ASP A 41 13.19 7.17 -4.08
C ASP A 41 11.74 6.82 -4.43
N PHE A 42 10.97 6.37 -3.43
CA PHE A 42 9.57 6.01 -3.57
C PHE A 42 8.68 6.95 -2.74
N ARG A 43 7.47 7.19 -3.24
CA ARG A 43 6.47 8.06 -2.59
C ARG A 43 5.22 7.29 -2.24
N THR A 44 4.61 7.67 -1.13
CA THR A 44 3.29 7.19 -0.73
C THR A 44 2.25 8.24 -1.14
N ASP A 45 1.19 7.80 -1.82
CA ASP A 45 -0.03 8.58 -2.02
C ASP A 45 -1.15 7.92 -1.20
N SER A 46 -1.81 8.69 -0.34
CA SER A 46 -2.82 8.15 0.57
C SER A 46 -4.11 8.97 0.51
N ALA A 47 -5.20 8.30 0.14
CA ALA A 47 -6.53 8.85 0.17
C ALA A 47 -7.15 8.55 1.54
N LEU A 48 -6.85 9.44 2.47
CA LEU A 48 -7.22 9.39 3.87
C LEU A 48 -8.46 10.27 4.12
N GLY A 49 -9.70 9.74 3.98
CA GLY A 49 -10.91 10.58 4.03
C GLY A 49 -12.27 9.84 4.02
N ALA A 50 -13.33 10.48 3.52
CA ALA A 50 -14.74 10.03 3.62
C ALA A 50 -15.09 8.71 2.88
N HIS A 51 -14.15 8.21 2.07
CA HIS A 51 -14.26 6.96 1.34
C HIS A 51 -13.42 5.86 2.00
N ARG A 52 -13.45 4.65 1.45
CA ARG A 52 -12.58 3.58 1.93
C ARG A 52 -11.11 4.01 1.87
N TRP A 53 -10.39 3.77 2.95
CA TRP A 53 -8.96 4.05 3.06
C TRP A 53 -8.20 3.35 1.95
N ARG A 54 -7.32 4.11 1.28
CA ARG A 54 -6.47 3.62 0.21
C ARG A 54 -5.12 4.29 0.30
N ALA A 55 -4.07 3.53 0.04
CA ALA A 55 -2.72 4.05 -0.13
C ALA A 55 -2.07 3.33 -1.31
N ALA A 56 -1.23 4.06 -2.05
CA ALA A 56 -0.41 3.57 -3.13
C ALA A 56 1.04 3.93 -2.86
N VAL A 57 1.95 3.03 -3.22
CA VAL A 57 3.38 3.31 -3.29
C VAL A 57 3.75 3.49 -4.75
N ILE A 58 4.36 4.62 -5.07
CA ILE A 58 4.66 5.07 -6.43
C ILE A 58 6.14 5.48 -6.47
N GLY A 59 6.92 4.92 -7.37
CA GLY A 59 8.35 5.21 -7.56
C GLY A 59 8.86 4.32 -8.70
N ASP A 60 10.15 4.18 -9.01
CA ASP A 60 11.39 4.75 -8.45
C ASP A 60 11.74 6.06 -9.18
N TYR A 61 11.69 7.20 -8.47
CA TYR A 61 11.99 8.50 -9.08
C TYR A 61 13.49 8.76 -9.23
N ALA A 62 14.36 7.99 -8.58
CA ALA A 62 15.81 8.13 -8.70
C ALA A 62 16.35 7.33 -9.90
N LYS A 63 15.65 6.26 -10.32
CA LYS A 63 16.05 5.40 -11.44
C LYS A 63 15.16 5.55 -12.66
N HIS A 64 15.24 6.73 -13.27
CA HIS A 64 14.54 7.01 -14.53
C HIS A 64 14.91 5.98 -15.61
N GLY A 65 13.90 5.27 -16.13
CA GLY A 65 14.06 4.28 -17.21
C GLY A 65 14.15 2.82 -16.77
N ASP A 66 14.21 2.52 -15.47
CA ASP A 66 14.21 1.15 -14.94
C ASP A 66 12.82 0.73 -14.44
N SER A 67 11.87 0.57 -15.37
CA SER A 67 10.51 0.17 -15.03
C SER A 67 10.42 -1.26 -14.46
N GLU A 68 11.29 -2.16 -14.92
CA GLU A 68 11.29 -3.57 -14.49
C GLU A 68 11.90 -3.72 -13.08
N GLY A 69 13.01 -3.06 -12.78
CA GLY A 69 13.60 -3.02 -11.44
C GLY A 69 12.65 -2.37 -10.43
N THR A 70 12.01 -1.27 -10.83
CA THR A 70 10.93 -0.62 -10.06
C THR A 70 9.80 -1.59 -9.75
N ARG A 71 9.26 -2.28 -10.76
CA ARG A 71 8.17 -3.24 -10.60
C ARG A 71 8.54 -4.37 -9.64
N ARG A 72 9.74 -4.95 -9.79
CA ARG A 72 10.23 -6.03 -8.91
C ARG A 72 10.36 -5.58 -7.47
N ALA A 73 10.87 -4.37 -7.23
CA ALA A 73 11.00 -3.80 -5.90
C ALA A 73 9.63 -3.61 -5.22
N LEU A 74 8.64 -3.10 -5.95
CA LEU A 74 7.27 -2.94 -5.45
C LEU A 74 6.61 -4.28 -5.11
N LEU A 75 6.74 -5.28 -5.97
CA LEU A 75 6.18 -6.62 -5.73
C LEU A 75 6.82 -7.29 -4.51
N ARG A 76 8.15 -7.18 -4.37
CA ARG A 76 8.84 -7.66 -3.17
C ARG A 76 8.39 -6.93 -1.91
N GLY A 77 8.14 -5.62 -2.00
CA GLY A 77 7.55 -4.85 -0.90
C GLY A 77 6.16 -5.33 -0.51
N LEU A 78 5.34 -5.78 -1.49
CA LEU A 78 3.98 -6.29 -1.28
C LEU A 78 3.95 -7.67 -0.64
N ASP A 79 4.81 -8.58 -1.10
CA ASP A 79 4.89 -9.96 -0.57
C ASP A 79 5.36 -10.02 0.89
N GLY A 80 5.81 -8.88 1.43
CA GLY A 80 6.41 -8.77 2.74
C GLY A 80 7.88 -9.10 2.59
N ALA A 81 8.72 -8.05 2.55
CA ALA A 81 10.12 -8.22 2.91
C ALA A 81 10.18 -8.99 4.24
N GLU A 82 10.75 -10.20 4.19
CA GLU A 82 11.22 -10.95 5.35
C GLU A 82 12.29 -10.13 6.09
#